data_AF-A0A1B8V7K7-F1
#
_entry.id   AF-A0A1B8V7K7-F1
#
_cell.length_a   1.000
_cell.length_b   1.000
_cell.length_c   1.000
_cell.angle_alpha   90.00
_cell.angle_beta   90.00
_cell.angle_gamma   90.00
#
_symmetry.space_group_name_H-M   'P 1'
#
loop_
_entity.id
_entity.type
_entity.pdbx_description
1 polymer ?
#
loop_
_entity_poly.entity_id
_entity_poly.type
_entity_poly.pdbx_seq_one_letter_code
_entity_poly.pdbx_strand_id
1 'polypeptide(L)'
;MPANNHPADQAAIEALHGLLSENISDRLIAFQDATYAMGRARGQQDGFNFEQHLQRQRDFSERTFGPGARAAGVVDHIRKELREIEESPGDLAEWIDVVILGLDGAWRTGATPEQIIEALTAKQAKNEARTWPDWRTSPTDKAIEHNRADDPVDDDTYFVHRNAGKSVFVKHGPFFRDQGGLTQDWGKGWTRIKATSIEHARQIGEEVLP
;
A
#
# COMPACT_ATOMS: atom_id res chain seq x y z
N MET A 1 -56.03 -15.73 21.65
CA MET A 1 -55.17 -15.80 22.85
C MET A 1 -53.77 -16.13 22.34
N PRO A 2 -52.78 -15.23 22.44
CA PRO A 2 -51.41 -15.62 22.13
C PRO A 2 -50.96 -16.62 23.20
N ALA A 3 -50.37 -17.74 22.78
CA ALA A 3 -49.76 -18.67 23.71
C ALA A 3 -48.57 -17.95 24.37
N ASN A 4 -48.72 -17.54 25.64
CA ASN A 4 -47.59 -17.07 26.42
C ASN A 4 -46.73 -18.29 26.75
N ASN A 5 -45.65 -18.48 26.00
CA ASN A 5 -44.63 -19.47 26.33
C ASN A 5 -44.06 -19.14 27.72
N HIS A 6 -43.78 -20.17 28.52
CA HIS A 6 -43.24 -19.98 29.86
C HIS A 6 -41.85 -19.34 29.76
N PRO A 7 -41.43 -18.44 30.68
CA PRO A 7 -40.12 -17.79 30.61
C PRO A 7 -38.93 -18.77 30.52
N ALA A 8 -39.09 -19.98 31.09
CA ALA A 8 -38.12 -21.06 30.97
C ALA A 8 -38.04 -21.67 29.56
N ASP A 9 -39.14 -21.67 28.81
CA ASP A 9 -39.18 -22.16 27.42
C ASP A 9 -38.48 -21.16 26.49
N GLN A 10 -38.64 -19.86 26.74
CA GLN A 10 -37.92 -18.80 26.02
C GLN A 10 -36.40 -18.95 26.20
N ALA A 11 -35.94 -19.14 27.44
CA ALA A 11 -34.52 -19.35 27.74
C ALA A 11 -33.97 -20.65 27.14
N ALA A 12 -34.78 -21.72 27.10
CA ALA A 12 -34.39 -22.98 26.48
C ALA A 12 -34.27 -22.85 24.94
N ILE A 13 -35.18 -22.13 24.28
CA ILE A 13 -35.09 -21.80 22.85
C ILE A 13 -33.88 -20.89 22.58
N GLU A 14 -33.69 -19.87 23.44
CA GLU A 14 -32.48 -19.05 23.64
C GLU A 14 -31.19 -19.86 23.46
N ALA A 15 -31.01 -20.80 24.38
CA ALA A 15 -29.84 -21.67 24.47
C ALA A 15 -29.74 -22.64 23.29
N LEU A 16 -30.86 -23.21 22.81
CA LEU A 16 -30.84 -24.12 21.67
C LEU A 16 -30.44 -23.40 20.37
N HIS A 17 -30.94 -22.18 20.16
CA HIS A 17 -30.56 -21.33 19.03
C HIS A 17 -29.10 -20.92 19.10
N GLY A 18 -28.58 -20.54 20.28
CA GLY A 18 -27.15 -20.27 20.48
C GLY A 18 -26.30 -21.49 20.12
N LEU A 19 -26.62 -22.66 20.68
CA LEU A 19 -25.88 -23.91 20.45
C LEU A 19 -25.94 -24.36 18.99
N LEU A 20 -27.09 -24.23 18.32
CA LEU A 20 -27.23 -24.55 16.90
C LEU A 20 -26.48 -23.53 16.02
N SER A 21 -26.55 -22.25 16.35
CA SER A 21 -25.89 -21.17 15.61
C SER A 21 -24.37 -21.28 15.69
N GLU A 22 -23.82 -21.50 16.89
CA GLU A 22 -22.38 -21.70 17.10
C GLU A 22 -21.90 -22.96 16.38
N ASN A 23 -22.62 -24.08 16.51
CA ASN A 23 -22.22 -25.35 15.90
C ASN A 23 -22.35 -25.34 14.36
N ILE A 24 -23.29 -24.57 13.80
CA ILE A 24 -23.36 -24.32 12.36
C ILE A 24 -22.22 -23.40 11.90
N SER A 25 -21.92 -22.35 12.66
CA SER A 25 -20.82 -21.41 12.37
C SER A 25 -19.46 -22.13 12.38
N ASP A 26 -19.20 -22.94 13.40
CA ASP A 26 -17.96 -23.72 13.52
C ASP A 26 -17.81 -24.74 12.40
N ARG A 27 -18.91 -25.40 12.00
CA ARG A 27 -18.90 -26.32 10.86
C ARG A 27 -18.67 -25.60 9.53
N LEU A 28 -19.21 -24.41 9.35
CA LEU A 28 -18.97 -23.58 8.17
C LEU A 28 -17.50 -23.16 8.09
N ILE A 29 -16.91 -22.74 9.21
CA ILE A 29 -15.48 -22.40 9.29
C ILE A 29 -14.62 -23.63 8.97
N ALA A 30 -14.90 -24.78 9.58
CA ALA A 30 -14.16 -26.02 9.33
C ALA A 30 -14.28 -26.49 7.87
N PHE A 31 -15.45 -26.32 7.25
CA PHE A 31 -15.64 -26.64 5.84
C PHE A 31 -14.85 -25.67 4.93
N GLN A 32 -14.87 -24.37 5.23
CA GLN A 32 -14.07 -23.37 4.53
C GLN A 32 -12.57 -23.70 4.62
N ASP A 33 -12.08 -24.05 5.81
CA ASP A 33 -10.69 -24.46 6.03
C ASP A 33 -10.29 -25.69 5.20
N ALA A 34 -11.17 -26.70 5.14
CA ALA A 34 -10.95 -27.90 4.33
C ALA A 34 -10.91 -27.57 2.83
N THR A 35 -11.84 -26.73 2.34
CA THR A 35 -11.85 -26.31 0.93
C THR A 35 -10.61 -25.51 0.54
N TYR A 36 -10.16 -24.60 1.42
CA TYR A 36 -8.91 -23.85 1.23
C TYR A 36 -7.70 -24.80 1.18
N ALA A 37 -7.61 -25.78 2.09
CA ALA A 37 -6.54 -26.77 2.10
C ALA A 37 -6.49 -27.59 0.80
N MET A 38 -7.65 -28.00 0.27
CA MET A 38 -7.74 -28.70 -1.02
C MET A 38 -7.27 -27.83 -2.20
N GLY A 39 -7.64 -26.54 -2.20
CA GLY A 39 -7.15 -25.57 -3.19
C GLY A 39 -5.63 -25.40 -3.16
N ARG A 40 -5.04 -25.30 -1.96
CA ARG A 40 -3.57 -25.23 -1.80
C ARG A 40 -2.84 -26.45 -2.36
N ALA A 41 -3.36 -27.65 -2.09
CA ALA A 41 -2.75 -28.89 -2.55
C ALA A 41 -2.75 -29.00 -4.09
N ARG A 42 -3.81 -28.50 -4.75
CA ARG A 42 -3.88 -28.44 -6.22
C ARG A 42 -2.89 -27.43 -6.79
N GLY A 43 -2.81 -26.22 -6.21
CA GLY A 43 -1.87 -25.19 -6.67
C GLY A 43 -0.37 -25.52 -6.45
N GLN A 44 -0.04 -26.52 -5.62
CA GLN A 44 1.33 -27.03 -5.49
C GLN A 44 1.73 -28.00 -6.62
N GLN A 45 0.78 -28.56 -7.37
CA GLN A 45 1.03 -29.55 -8.42
C GLN A 45 1.23 -28.90 -9.79
N ASP A 46 0.69 -27.70 -9.99
CA ASP A 46 0.85 -26.91 -11.21
C ASP A 46 2.02 -25.91 -11.06
N GLY A 47 2.63 -25.48 -12.18
CA GLY A 47 3.65 -24.43 -12.16
C GLY A 47 3.14 -23.13 -11.54
N PHE A 48 4.05 -22.28 -11.05
CA PHE A 48 3.66 -21.02 -10.38
C PHE A 48 2.81 -20.14 -11.29
N ASN A 49 1.59 -19.86 -10.85
CA ASN A 49 0.69 -18.87 -11.46
C ASN A 49 0.45 -17.75 -10.45
N PHE A 50 0.82 -16.52 -10.81
CA PHE A 50 0.81 -15.41 -9.88
C PHE A 50 -0.61 -14.93 -9.53
N GLU A 51 -1.54 -14.97 -10.48
CA GLU A 51 -2.95 -14.63 -10.26
C GLU A 51 -3.58 -15.57 -9.22
N GLN A 52 -3.36 -16.88 -9.38
CA GLN A 52 -3.82 -17.89 -8.42
C GLN A 52 -3.14 -17.72 -7.05
N HIS A 53 -1.85 -17.36 -7.03
CA HIS A 53 -1.13 -17.06 -5.80
C HIS A 53 -1.76 -15.88 -5.04
N LEU A 54 -2.05 -14.78 -5.73
CA LEU A 54 -2.70 -13.60 -5.15
C LEU A 54 -4.09 -13.91 -4.61
N GLN A 55 -4.88 -14.71 -5.34
CA GLN A 55 -6.19 -15.14 -4.85
C GLN A 55 -6.05 -15.96 -3.56
N ARG A 56 -5.14 -16.95 -3.53
CA ARG A 56 -4.88 -17.76 -2.35
C ARG A 56 -4.39 -16.92 -1.17
N GLN A 57 -3.54 -15.94 -1.42
CA GLN A 57 -3.02 -15.02 -0.41
C GLN A 57 -4.15 -14.17 0.17
N ARG A 58 -5.02 -13.60 -0.67
CA ARG A 58 -6.21 -12.86 -0.26
C ARG A 58 -7.12 -13.72 0.62
N ASP A 59 -7.43 -14.94 0.19
CA ASP A 59 -8.31 -15.85 0.93
C ASP A 59 -7.74 -16.18 2.32
N PHE A 60 -6.43 -16.41 2.39
CA PHE A 60 -5.74 -16.60 3.67
C PHE A 60 -5.82 -15.36 4.55
N SER A 61 -5.49 -14.20 3.99
CA SER A 61 -5.44 -12.94 4.73
C SER A 61 -6.80 -12.51 5.26
N GLU A 62 -7.85 -12.62 4.44
CA GLU A 62 -9.22 -12.32 4.85
C GLU A 62 -9.71 -13.26 5.95
N ARG A 63 -9.38 -14.56 5.85
CA ARG A 63 -9.76 -15.55 6.86
C ARG A 63 -9.01 -15.37 8.18
N THR A 64 -7.69 -15.17 8.12
CA THR A 64 -6.84 -15.11 9.32
C THR A 64 -6.87 -13.75 9.98
N PHE A 65 -6.80 -12.70 9.18
CA PHE A 65 -6.72 -11.33 9.67
C PHE A 65 -8.01 -10.58 9.44
N GLY A 66 -9.10 -11.19 8.98
CA GLY A 66 -10.38 -10.50 8.81
C GLY A 66 -10.47 -9.53 7.62
N PRO A 67 -11.69 -9.08 7.29
CA PRO A 67 -11.98 -8.28 6.10
C PRO A 67 -11.55 -6.80 6.26
N GLY A 68 -11.67 -6.06 5.16
CA GLY A 68 -11.53 -4.60 5.11
C GLY A 68 -10.11 -4.10 4.85
N ALA A 69 -9.96 -2.78 4.76
CA ALA A 69 -8.74 -2.12 4.29
C ALA A 69 -7.51 -2.37 5.18
N ARG A 70 -7.68 -2.41 6.51
CA ARG A 70 -6.63 -2.64 7.52
C ARG A 70 -5.28 -1.94 7.28
N ALA A 71 -5.28 -0.83 6.54
CA ALA A 71 -4.07 -0.21 6.00
C ALA A 71 -3.10 0.21 7.10
N ALA A 72 -3.60 0.74 8.21
CA ALA A 72 -2.77 1.10 9.36
C ALA A 72 -2.03 -0.11 9.95
N GLY A 73 -2.67 -1.28 10.02
CA GLY A 73 -2.07 -2.51 10.53
C GLY A 73 -1.04 -3.09 9.56
N VAL A 74 -1.34 -3.10 8.26
CA VAL A 74 -0.38 -3.53 7.22
C VAL A 74 0.87 -2.63 7.22
N VAL A 75 0.68 -1.31 7.29
CA VAL A 75 1.79 -0.33 7.33
C VAL A 75 2.59 -0.46 8.63
N ASP A 76 1.96 -0.71 9.78
CA ASP A 76 2.67 -1.01 11.02
C ASP A 76 3.56 -2.25 10.88
N HIS A 77 3.04 -3.30 10.25
CA HIS A 77 3.78 -4.53 10.02
C HIS A 77 4.96 -4.32 9.08
N ILE A 78 4.77 -3.64 7.95
CA ILE A 78 5.86 -3.31 7.01
C ILE A 78 7.00 -2.57 7.72
N ARG A 79 6.68 -1.67 8.67
CA ARG A 79 7.73 -0.97 9.45
C ARG A 79 8.51 -1.89 10.40
N LYS A 80 7.93 -3.00 10.84
CA LYS A 80 8.64 -4.01 11.65
C LYS A 80 9.57 -4.81 10.76
N GLU A 81 9.08 -5.35 9.65
CA GLU A 81 9.91 -6.09 8.68
C GLU A 81 11.09 -5.26 8.17
N LEU A 82 10.89 -3.95 7.94
CA LEU A 82 12.01 -3.08 7.55
C LEU A 82 13.12 -2.99 8.61
N ARG A 83 12.79 -3.11 9.90
CA ARG A 83 13.80 -3.17 10.96
C ARG A 83 14.51 -4.51 10.98
N GLU A 84 13.80 -5.61 10.70
CA GLU A 84 14.39 -6.95 10.61
C GLU A 84 15.37 -7.02 9.41
N ILE A 85 15.02 -6.39 8.28
CA ILE A 85 15.93 -6.18 7.14
C ILE A 85 17.15 -5.33 7.53
N GLU A 86 16.98 -4.26 8.31
CA GLU A 86 18.11 -3.44 8.79
C GLU A 86 19.08 -4.26 9.65
N GLU A 87 18.58 -5.22 10.43
CA GLU A 87 19.39 -6.13 11.25
C GLU A 87 20.06 -7.23 10.40
N SER A 88 19.37 -7.77 9.40
CA SER A 88 19.83 -8.89 8.57
C SER A 88 19.52 -8.71 7.07
N PRO A 89 20.17 -7.75 6.37
CA PRO A 89 19.79 -7.39 4.99
C PRO A 89 20.04 -8.48 3.94
N GLY A 90 20.83 -9.50 4.29
CA GLY A 90 21.10 -10.67 3.45
C GLY A 90 20.08 -11.81 3.60
N ASP A 91 19.14 -11.70 4.55
CA ASP A 91 18.08 -12.69 4.71
C ASP A 91 16.96 -12.44 3.69
N LEU A 92 16.78 -13.39 2.76
CA LEU A 92 15.75 -13.31 1.74
C LEU A 92 14.34 -13.33 2.35
N ALA A 93 14.14 -14.01 3.47
CA ALA A 93 12.81 -14.16 4.08
C ALA A 93 12.21 -12.79 4.43
N GLU A 94 13.01 -11.93 5.06
CA GLU A 94 12.61 -10.58 5.49
C GLU A 94 12.17 -9.70 4.30
N TRP A 95 12.87 -9.79 3.17
CA TRP A 95 12.46 -9.12 1.94
C TRP A 95 11.14 -9.67 1.39
N ILE A 96 10.92 -10.98 1.47
CA ILE A 96 9.69 -11.62 1.03
C ILE A 96 8.52 -11.24 1.94
N ASP A 97 8.73 -11.04 3.24
CA ASP A 97 7.68 -10.58 4.14
C ASP A 97 7.18 -9.18 3.76
N VAL A 98 8.08 -8.26 3.39
CA VAL A 98 7.67 -6.95 2.82
C VAL A 98 6.88 -7.10 1.52
N VAL A 99 7.27 -8.02 0.63
CA VAL A 99 6.53 -8.29 -0.63
C VAL A 99 5.13 -8.83 -0.33
N ILE A 100 5.01 -9.80 0.58
CA ILE A 100 3.73 -10.38 0.99
C ILE A 100 2.83 -9.30 1.59
N LEU A 101 3.35 -8.46 2.48
CA LEU A 101 2.59 -7.36 3.10
C LEU A 101 2.21 -6.27 2.09
N GLY A 102 3.08 -5.98 1.12
CA GLY A 102 2.76 -5.05 0.03
C GLY A 102 1.59 -5.53 -0.84
N LEU A 103 1.58 -6.83 -1.18
CA LEU A 103 0.47 -7.47 -1.89
C LEU A 103 -0.80 -7.54 -1.03
N ASP A 104 -0.65 -7.75 0.28
CA ASP A 104 -1.77 -7.68 1.24
C ASP A 104 -2.43 -6.30 1.23
N GLY A 105 -1.62 -5.24 1.32
CA GLY A 105 -2.09 -3.87 1.21
C GLY A 105 -2.79 -3.60 -0.12
N ALA A 106 -2.27 -4.14 -1.23
CA ALA A 106 -2.83 -3.93 -2.57
C ALA A 106 -4.24 -4.52 -2.72
N TRP A 107 -4.48 -5.79 -2.38
CA TRP A 107 -5.83 -6.36 -2.50
C TRP A 107 -6.82 -5.72 -1.53
N ARG A 108 -6.36 -5.28 -0.35
CA ARG A 108 -7.18 -4.60 0.65
C ARG A 108 -7.70 -3.24 0.19
N THR A 109 -7.18 -2.68 -0.90
CA THR A 109 -7.78 -1.52 -1.59
C THR A 109 -9.09 -1.86 -2.30
N GLY A 110 -9.40 -3.15 -2.46
CA GLY A 110 -10.50 -3.68 -3.27
C GLY A 110 -10.06 -4.17 -4.65
N ALA A 111 -8.77 -4.10 -4.98
CA ALA A 111 -8.24 -4.56 -6.26
C ALA A 111 -8.33 -6.08 -6.42
N THR A 112 -8.66 -6.52 -7.64
CA THR A 112 -8.61 -7.94 -8.02
C THR A 112 -7.17 -8.40 -8.30
N PRO A 113 -6.86 -9.71 -8.27
CA PRO A 113 -5.56 -10.23 -8.67
C PRO A 113 -5.05 -9.68 -10.02
N GLU A 114 -5.92 -9.60 -11.02
CA GLU A 114 -5.59 -9.12 -12.37
C GLU A 114 -5.23 -7.62 -12.34
N GLN A 115 -6.00 -6.81 -11.59
CA GLN A 115 -5.71 -5.39 -11.42
C GLN A 115 -4.37 -5.15 -10.72
N ILE A 116 -4.02 -6.00 -9.74
CA ILE A 116 -2.72 -5.93 -9.07
C ILE A 116 -1.58 -6.27 -10.04
N ILE A 117 -1.74 -7.32 -10.85
CA ILE A 117 -0.75 -7.72 -11.86
C ILE A 117 -0.58 -6.63 -12.92
N GLU A 118 -1.69 -6.06 -13.41
CA GLU A 118 -1.68 -4.94 -14.35
C GLU A 118 -0.97 -3.72 -13.75
N ALA A 119 -1.31 -3.33 -12.52
CA ALA A 119 -0.71 -2.20 -11.83
C ALA A 119 0.80 -2.42 -11.60
N LEU A 120 1.22 -3.63 -11.22
CA LEU A 120 2.62 -3.99 -11.04
C LEU A 120 3.39 -3.85 -12.37
N THR A 121 2.84 -4.42 -13.45
CA THR A 121 3.46 -4.38 -14.78
C THR A 121 3.53 -2.95 -15.33
N ALA A 122 2.44 -2.19 -15.23
CA ALA A 122 2.37 -0.80 -15.67
C ALA A 122 3.34 0.10 -14.86
N LYS A 123 3.45 -0.14 -13.54
CA LYS A 123 4.37 0.60 -12.69
C LYS A 123 5.83 0.30 -13.03
N GLN A 124 6.16 -0.96 -13.33
CA GLN A 124 7.50 -1.34 -13.78
C GLN A 124 7.84 -0.68 -15.11
N ALA A 125 6.97 -0.75 -16.12
CA ALA A 125 7.17 -0.09 -17.41
C ALA A 125 7.35 1.44 -17.26
N LYS A 126 6.57 2.07 -16.37
CA LYS A 126 6.74 3.50 -16.04
C LYS A 126 8.09 3.79 -15.39
N ASN A 127 8.59 2.90 -14.54
CA ASN A 127 9.90 3.05 -13.91
C ASN A 127 11.04 2.91 -14.92
N GLU A 128 10.93 1.97 -15.85
CA GLU A 128 11.91 1.74 -16.94
C GLU A 128 11.96 2.90 -17.93
N ALA A 129 10.82 3.56 -18.19
CA ALA A 129 10.73 4.71 -19.09
C ALA A 129 11.25 6.03 -18.50
N ARG A 130 11.62 6.07 -17.21
CA ARG A 130 12.14 7.27 -16.56
C ARG A 130 13.62 7.48 -16.86
N THR A 131 14.03 8.73 -16.78
CA THR A 131 15.46 9.09 -16.78
C THR A 131 16.01 8.93 -15.36
N TRP A 132 17.04 8.10 -15.21
CA TRP A 132 17.74 7.86 -13.94
C TRP A 132 19.18 8.40 -13.99
N PRO A 133 19.72 8.89 -12.85
CA PRO A 133 21.14 9.25 -12.77
C PRO A 133 22.03 8.00 -12.82
N ASP A 134 23.33 8.17 -13.12
CA ASP A 134 24.30 7.07 -13.07
C ASP A 134 24.51 6.62 -11.63
N TRP A 135 24.08 5.39 -11.33
CA TRP A 135 24.16 4.80 -10.00
C TRP A 135 25.59 4.75 -9.44
N ARG A 136 26.62 4.73 -10.29
CA ARG A 136 28.03 4.76 -9.86
C ARG A 136 28.44 6.07 -9.20
N THR A 137 27.68 7.13 -9.45
CA THR A 137 27.91 8.47 -8.89
C THR A 137 27.02 8.76 -7.67
N SER A 138 26.11 7.84 -7.34
CA SER A 138 25.20 7.96 -6.20
C SER A 138 25.80 7.29 -4.95
N PRO A 139 25.53 7.82 -3.74
CA PRO A 139 25.90 7.14 -2.50
C PRO A 139 25.22 5.77 -2.41
N THR A 140 25.95 4.74 -1.97
CA THR A 140 25.43 3.37 -1.89
C THR A 140 24.42 3.16 -0.76
N ASP A 141 24.35 4.09 0.18
CA ASP A 141 23.47 4.08 1.37
C ASP A 141 22.26 5.04 1.21
N LYS A 142 22.05 5.61 0.02
CA LYS A 142 20.95 6.53 -0.26
C LYS A 142 20.10 6.03 -1.41
N ALA A 143 18.81 6.38 -1.35
CA ALA A 143 17.91 6.14 -2.45
C ALA A 143 18.36 6.93 -3.68
N ILE A 144 18.34 6.27 -4.84
CA ILE A 144 18.43 6.93 -6.14
C ILE A 144 17.02 7.26 -6.58
N GLU A 145 16.78 8.52 -6.94
CA GLU A 145 15.50 8.96 -7.50
C GLU A 145 15.61 9.23 -9.00
N HIS A 146 14.49 9.11 -9.71
CA HIS A 146 14.43 9.49 -11.12
C HIS A 146 14.48 11.02 -11.27
N ASN A 147 14.97 11.49 -12.41
CA ASN A 147 14.99 12.91 -12.74
C ASN A 147 13.55 13.40 -12.94
N ARG A 148 13.07 14.24 -12.02
CA ARG A 148 11.69 14.78 -12.04
C ARG A 148 11.51 15.97 -12.99
N ALA A 149 12.53 16.33 -13.77
CA ALA A 149 12.47 17.46 -14.70
C ALA A 149 11.35 17.30 -15.74
N ASP A 150 11.17 16.06 -16.24
CA ASP A 150 10.24 15.77 -17.33
C ASP A 150 8.85 15.30 -16.87
N ASP A 151 8.63 15.15 -15.55
CA ASP A 151 7.32 14.74 -15.04
C ASP A 151 6.23 15.79 -15.42
N PRO A 152 4.96 15.42 -15.63
CA PRO A 152 3.89 16.41 -15.87
C PRO A 152 3.69 17.34 -14.67
N VAL A 153 3.62 18.66 -14.91
CA VAL A 153 3.24 19.62 -13.87
C VAL A 153 1.72 19.56 -13.69
N ASP A 154 1.30 18.84 -12.67
CA ASP A 154 -0.09 18.57 -12.27
C ASP A 154 -0.42 19.22 -10.91
N ASP A 155 -1.63 18.96 -10.40
CA ASP A 155 -2.15 19.60 -9.18
C ASP A 155 -1.39 19.21 -7.90
N ASP A 156 -0.68 18.09 -7.90
CA ASP A 156 0.15 17.65 -6.77
C ASP A 156 1.60 18.15 -6.89
N THR A 157 1.90 18.93 -7.93
CA THR A 157 3.22 19.52 -8.16
C THR A 157 3.32 20.86 -7.45
N TYR A 158 4.42 21.08 -6.72
CA TYR A 158 4.74 22.36 -6.11
C TYR A 158 6.18 22.74 -6.43
N PHE A 159 6.46 24.04 -6.41
CA PHE A 159 7.80 24.60 -6.55
C PHE A 159 8.17 25.31 -5.26
N VAL A 160 9.32 24.97 -4.69
CA VAL A 160 9.83 25.54 -3.46
C VAL A 160 11.16 26.23 -3.65
N HIS A 161 11.39 27.32 -2.94
CA HIS A 161 12.62 28.10 -3.03
C HIS A 161 12.94 28.74 -1.69
N ARG A 162 14.21 28.69 -1.27
CA ARG A 162 14.68 29.37 -0.06
C ARG A 162 15.43 30.62 -0.46
N ASN A 163 14.96 31.77 0.03
CA ASN A 163 15.60 33.05 -0.25
C ASN A 163 16.85 33.26 0.63
N ALA A 164 17.60 34.33 0.37
CA ALA A 164 18.76 34.71 1.19
C ALA A 164 18.44 34.96 2.67
N GLY A 165 17.19 35.34 2.98
CA GLY A 165 16.67 35.49 4.34
C GLY A 165 16.26 34.17 5.01
N LYS A 166 16.61 33.02 4.41
CA LYS A 166 16.31 31.66 4.86
C LYS A 166 14.82 31.30 4.94
N SER A 167 13.93 32.11 4.37
CA SER A 167 12.50 31.80 4.30
C SER A 167 12.18 30.91 3.10
N VAL A 168 11.37 29.87 3.31
CA VAL A 168 10.88 28.98 2.26
C VAL A 168 9.59 29.52 1.63
N PHE A 169 9.63 29.69 0.31
CA PHE A 169 8.50 30.06 -0.53
C PHE A 169 7.98 28.84 -1.27
N VAL A 170 6.67 28.83 -1.51
CA VAL A 170 5.96 27.73 -2.18
C VAL A 170 5.06 28.31 -3.27
N LYS A 171 5.05 27.69 -4.44
CA LYS A 171 4.09 27.95 -5.51
C LYS A 171 3.46 26.65 -5.99
N HIS A 172 2.15 26.66 -6.18
CA HIS A 172 1.43 25.54 -6.81
C HIS A 172 1.86 25.38 -8.27
N GLY A 173 1.97 24.13 -8.74
CA GLY A 173 2.62 23.77 -9.99
C GLY A 173 2.00 24.42 -11.23
N PRO A 174 0.68 24.23 -11.49
CA PRO A 174 -0.03 24.91 -12.57
C PRO A 174 0.17 26.42 -12.52
N PHE A 175 0.01 27.04 -11.35
CA PHE A 175 0.22 28.47 -11.19
C PHE A 175 1.67 28.90 -11.50
N PHE A 176 2.68 28.15 -11.03
CA PHE A 176 4.08 28.41 -11.31
C PHE A 176 4.38 28.37 -12.81
N ARG A 177 3.89 27.33 -13.49
CA ARG A 177 4.01 27.16 -14.95
C ARG A 177 3.35 28.31 -15.68
N ASP A 178 2.11 28.65 -15.33
CA ASP A 178 1.31 29.65 -16.04
C ASP A 178 1.86 31.08 -15.89
N GLN A 179 2.59 31.36 -14.79
CA GLN A 179 3.35 32.61 -14.61
C GLN A 179 4.66 32.64 -15.41
N GLY A 180 5.02 31.56 -16.10
CA GLY A 180 6.27 31.41 -16.84
C GLY A 180 7.45 30.96 -15.99
N GLY A 181 7.23 30.37 -14.82
CA GLY A 181 8.31 29.91 -13.94
C GLY A 181 9.19 28.80 -14.54
N LEU A 182 8.71 28.09 -15.56
CA LEU A 182 9.52 27.11 -16.30
C LEU A 182 10.33 27.72 -17.45
N THR A 183 10.00 28.93 -17.88
CA THR A 183 10.56 29.55 -19.10
C THR A 183 11.34 30.82 -18.84
N GLN A 184 11.08 31.50 -17.72
CA GLN A 184 11.70 32.78 -17.36
C GLN A 184 12.80 32.61 -16.31
N ASP A 185 13.75 33.54 -16.31
CA ASP A 185 14.91 33.49 -15.41
C ASP A 185 14.55 33.51 -13.92
N TRP A 186 13.46 34.19 -13.53
CA TRP A 186 13.04 34.25 -12.12
C TRP A 186 12.63 32.89 -11.55
N GLY A 187 12.24 31.95 -12.41
CA GLY A 187 11.89 30.60 -12.02
C GLY A 187 13.11 29.68 -11.83
N LYS A 188 14.30 30.12 -12.28
CA LYS A 188 15.55 29.39 -12.03
C LYS A 188 15.83 29.36 -10.53
N GLY A 189 16.27 28.20 -10.04
CA GLY A 189 16.56 27.98 -8.61
C GLY A 189 15.34 27.62 -7.75
N TRP A 190 14.16 27.45 -8.36
CA TRP A 190 13.03 26.80 -7.69
C TRP A 190 13.16 25.28 -7.86
N THR A 191 12.97 24.56 -6.76
CA THR A 191 13.01 23.10 -6.73
C THR A 191 11.61 22.55 -6.86
N ARG A 192 11.41 21.68 -7.84
CA ARG A 192 10.15 20.99 -8.05
C ARG A 192 9.99 19.84 -7.06
N ILE A 193 8.85 19.77 -6.39
CA ILE A 193 8.50 18.71 -5.45
C ILE A 193 7.07 18.20 -5.68
N LYS A 194 6.75 17.04 -5.09
CA LYS A 194 5.37 16.55 -4.96
C LYS A 194 4.91 16.75 -3.53
N ALA A 195 3.72 17.27 -3.33
CA ALA A 195 3.12 17.44 -2.01
C ALA A 195 1.59 17.36 -2.10
N THR A 196 0.94 17.22 -0.95
CA THR A 196 -0.54 17.14 -0.86
C THR A 196 -1.19 18.48 -0.49
N SER A 197 -0.40 19.49 -0.11
CA SER A 197 -0.84 20.84 0.20
C SER A 197 0.32 21.84 0.15
N ILE A 198 0.00 23.14 0.20
CA ILE A 198 1.01 24.21 0.30
C ILE A 198 1.81 24.08 1.62
N GLU A 199 1.15 23.71 2.71
CA GLU A 199 1.79 23.53 4.03
C GLU A 199 2.76 22.35 4.02
N HIS A 200 2.35 21.21 3.43
CA HIS A 200 3.20 20.05 3.27
C HIS A 200 4.39 20.36 2.35
N ALA A 201 4.15 21.07 1.24
CA ALA A 201 5.22 21.53 0.36
C ALA A 201 6.22 22.43 1.10
N ARG A 202 5.75 23.31 1.99
CA ARG A 202 6.62 24.17 2.81
C ARG A 202 7.48 23.34 3.76
N GLN A 203 6.89 22.34 4.45
CA GLN A 203 7.64 21.44 5.34
C GLN A 203 8.74 20.69 4.59
N ILE A 204 8.42 20.10 3.43
CA ILE A 204 9.41 19.47 2.55
C ILE A 204 10.50 20.49 2.19
N GLY A 205 10.12 21.70 1.79
CA GLY A 205 11.07 22.75 1.43
C GLY A 205 12.03 23.13 2.55
N GLU A 206 11.61 23.10 3.82
CA GLU A 206 12.50 23.34 4.96
C GLU A 206 13.55 22.24 5.14
N GLU A 207 13.20 21.00 4.80
CA GLU A 207 14.06 19.82 4.94
C GLU A 207 15.04 19.65 3.78
N VAL A 208 14.58 19.88 2.54
CA VAL A 208 15.34 19.52 1.32
C VAL A 208 16.13 20.68 0.72
N LEU A 209 15.79 21.93 1.05
CA LEU A 209 16.51 23.09 0.53
C LEU A 209 17.71 23.44 1.42
N PRO A 210 18.86 23.83 0.82
CA PRO A 210 20.07 24.22 1.55
C PRO A 210 19.90 25.50 2.39
#